data_AF-A0A392T727-F1
#
_entry.id   AF-A0A392T727-F1
#
_cell.length_a   1.000
_cell.length_b   1.000
_cell.length_c   1.000
_cell.angle_alpha   90.00
_cell.angle_beta   90.00
_cell.angle_gamma   90.00
#
_symmetry.space_group_name_H-M   'P 1'
#
loop_
_entity.id
_entity.type
_entity.pdbx_description
1 polymer ?
#
loop_
_entity_poly.entity_id
_entity_poly.type
_entity_poly.pdbx_seq_one_letter_code
_entity_poly.pdbx_strand_id
1 'polypeptide(L)' 'MPPRLDPTSDPTSPYFVHPSDGPSTVKVTPLLTGSNYHSWSRSMRRALGGKLKIEFI' A
#
# COMPACT_ATOMS: atom_id res chain seq x y z
N MET A 1 -1.15 22.75 -21.81
CA MET A 1 -1.43 22.12 -20.50
C MET A 1 -0.11 21.55 -20.01
N PRO A 2 0.39 21.94 -18.83
CA PRO A 2 1.64 21.37 -18.32
C PRO A 2 1.43 19.86 -18.08
N PRO A 3 2.48 19.03 -18.24
CA PRO A 3 2.38 17.61 -17.95
C PRO A 3 2.01 17.41 -16.49
N ARG A 4 1.01 16.57 -16.23
CA ARG A 4 0.61 16.20 -14.87
C ARG A 4 1.80 15.50 -14.23
N LEU A 5 2.38 16.11 -13.20
CA LEU A 5 3.42 15.48 -12.40
C LEU A 5 2.83 14.23 -11.75
N ASP A 6 3.57 13.13 -11.79
CA ASP A 6 3.17 11.91 -11.13
C ASP A 6 2.99 12.19 -9.62
N PRO A 7 1.89 11.77 -8.97
CA PRO A 7 1.63 12.09 -7.56
C PRO A 7 2.70 11.59 -6.59
N THR A 8 3.54 10.67 -7.04
CA THR A 8 4.69 10.12 -6.30
C THR A 8 5.93 11.02 -6.38
N SER A 9 5.96 11.96 -7.32
CA SER A 9 7.07 12.88 -7.59
C SER A 9 6.80 14.31 -7.09
N ASP A 10 5.56 14.61 -6.71
CA ASP A 10 5.17 15.89 -6.12
C ASP A 10 5.36 15.86 -4.59
N PRO A 11 6.30 16.62 -4.01
CA PRO A 11 6.57 16.62 -2.57
C PRO A 11 5.40 17.16 -1.72
N THR A 12 4.41 17.81 -2.33
CA THR A 12 3.20 18.29 -1.64
C THR A 12 2.07 17.27 -1.66
N SER A 13 2.21 16.20 -2.44
CA SER A 13 1.23 15.12 -2.54
C SER A 13 1.25 14.25 -1.27
N PRO A 14 0.09 13.86 -0.74
CA PRO A 14 0.01 12.87 0.34
C PRO A 14 0.48 11.47 -0.10
N TYR A 15 0.70 11.26 -1.40
CA TYR A 15 1.23 10.03 -1.98
C TYR A 15 2.72 10.11 -2.34
N PHE A 16 3.40 11.19 -1.96
CA PHE A 16 4.83 11.35 -2.16
C PHE A 16 5.60 10.32 -1.32
N VAL A 17 6.60 9.68 -1.95
CA VAL A 17 7.52 8.76 -1.28
C VAL A 17 8.91 9.33 -1.42
N HIS A 18 9.61 9.55 -0.30
CA HIS A 18 10.93 10.12 -0.37
C HIS A 18 11.93 9.10 -0.95
N PRO A 19 12.84 9.49 -1.87
CA PRO A 19 13.81 8.55 -2.45
C PRO A 19 14.69 7.82 -1.42
N SER A 20 14.90 8.42 -0.24
CA SER A 20 15.62 7.79 0.87
C SER A 20 14.81 6.73 1.64
N ASP A 21 13.49 6.66 1.45
CA ASP A 21 12.65 5.64 2.10
C ASP A 21 12.91 4.23 1.53
N GLY A 22 13.57 4.14 0.37
CA GLY A 22 13.98 2.89 -0.26
C GLY A 22 12.82 2.08 -0.87
N PRO A 23 13.05 1.31 -1.95
CA PRO A 23 12.00 0.55 -2.64
C PRO A 23 11.33 -0.54 -1.78
N SER A 24 11.87 -0.85 -0.60
CA SER A 24 11.35 -1.86 0.33
C SER A 24 10.24 -1.38 1.26
N THR A 25 10.10 -0.07 1.48
CA THR A 25 9.09 0.49 2.40
C THR A 25 7.73 0.64 1.72
N VAL A 26 7.70 0.94 0.42
CA VAL A 26 6.46 1.05 -0.35
C VAL A 26 6.05 -0.31 -0.89
N LYS A 27 5.44 -1.14 -0.04
CA LYS A 27 4.71 -2.31 -0.53
C LYS A 27 3.35 -1.88 -1.06
N VAL A 28 3.28 -1.56 -2.35
CA VAL A 28 2.00 -1.40 -3.03
C VAL A 28 1.32 -2.76 -3.07
N THR A 29 0.29 -2.95 -2.25
CA THR A 29 -0.62 -4.08 -2.44
C THR A 29 -1.29 -3.92 -3.80
N PRO A 30 -1.27 -4.96 -4.67
CA PRO A 30 -2.00 -4.91 -5.92
C PRO A 30 -3.47 -4.58 -5.64
N LEU A 31 -4.11 -3.86 -6.56
CA LEU A 31 -5.52 -3.49 -6.43
C LEU A 31 -6.33 -4.74 -6.10
N LEU A 32 -7.13 -4.67 -5.04
CA LEU A 32 -7.96 -5.79 -4.64
C LEU A 32 -9.10 -5.96 -5.65
N THR A 33 -9.20 -7.16 -6.17
CA THR A 33 -10.27 -7.65 -7.04
C THR A 33 -10.97 -8.80 -6.34
N GLY A 34 -12.14 -9.21 -6.84
CA GLY A 34 -12.82 -10.39 -6.29
C GLY A 34 -11.96 -11.65 -6.30
N SER A 35 -11.06 -11.80 -7.29
CA SER A 35 -10.22 -12.98 -7.44
C SER A 35 -9.01 -13.02 -6.50
N ASN A 36 -8.43 -11.87 -6.12
CA ASN A 36 -7.25 -11.82 -5.25
C ASN A 36 -7.57 -11.52 -3.77
N TYR A 37 -8.79 -11.07 -3.48
CA TYR A 37 -9.21 -10.67 -2.13
C TYR A 37 -9.06 -11.80 -1.10
N HIS A 38 -9.44 -13.02 -1.46
CA HIS A 38 -9.42 -14.15 -0.52
C HIS A 38 -7.99 -14.50 -0.06
N SER A 39 -7.04 -14.50 -0.99
CA SER A 39 -5.62 -14.72 -0.69
C SER A 39 -5.03 -13.57 0.13
N TRP A 40 -5.39 -12.33 -0.19
CA TRP A 40 -4.97 -11.15 0.56
C TRP A 40 -5.51 -11.16 2.00
N SER A 41 -6.82 -11.37 2.18
CA SER A 41 -7.48 -11.40 3.49
C SER A 41 -6.87 -12.46 4.40
N ARG A 42 -6.61 -13.67 3.88
CA ARG A 42 -5.93 -14.73 4.65
C ARG A 42 -4.52 -14.32 5.09
N SER A 43 -3.76 -13.68 4.21
CA SER A 43 -2.40 -13.21 4.51
C SER A 43 -2.42 -12.09 5.56
N MET A 44 -3.36 -11.15 5.43
CA MET A 44 -3.51 -10.02 6.36
C MET A 44 -3.97 -10.51 7.75
N ARG A 45 -4.92 -11.46 7.82
CA ARG A 45 -5.36 -12.07 9.09
C ARG A 45 -4.21 -12.78 9.81
N ARG A 46 -3.30 -13.43 9.07
CA ARG A 46 -2.09 -14.03 9.65
C ARG A 46 -1.12 -12.97 10.17
N ALA A 47 -0.89 -11.91 9.40
CA ALA A 47 0.01 -10.82 9.78
C ALA A 47 -0.48 -10.06 11.03
N LEU A 48 -1.80 -9.89 11.16
CA LEU A 48 -2.41 -9.15 12.26
C LEU A 48 -2.79 -10.02 13.46
N GLY A 49 -3.01 -11.32 13.24
CA GLY A 49 -3.45 -12.27 14.28
C GLY A 49 -2.47 -12.38 15.44
N GLY A 50 -1.16 -12.31 15.18
CA GLY A 50 -0.14 -12.32 16.23
C GLY A 50 -0.15 -11.10 17.17
N LYS A 51 -0.92 -10.06 16.84
CA LYS A 51 -1.00 -8.80 17.60
C LYS A 51 -2.43 -8.42 18.01
N LEU A 52 -3.39 -9.36 17.92
CA LEU A 52 -4.83 -9.11 18.17
C LEU A 52 -5.39 -7.93 17.36
N LYS A 53 -4.86 -7.71 16.16
CA LYS A 53 -5.17 -6.53 15.33
C LYS A 53 -6.08 -6.88 14.15
N ILE A 54 -6.88 -7.95 14.25
CA ILE A 54 -7.70 -8.46 13.14
C ILE A 54 -8.85 -7.54 12.76
N GLU A 55 -9.31 -6.69 13.68
CA GLU A 55 -10.39 -5.70 13.46
C GLU A 55 -10.07 -4.61 12.41
N PHE A 56 -8.85 -4.59 11.87
CA PHE A 56 -8.42 -3.67 10.82
C PHE A 56 -8.60 -4.21 9.39
N ILE A 57 -9.21 -5.39 9.23
CA ILE A 57 -9.39 -6.10 7.94
C ILE A 57 -10.86 -6.08 7.54
#